data_AF-A0A8S3IYT9-F1
#
_entry.id   AF-A0A8S3IYT9-F1
#
_cell.length_a   1.000
_cell.length_b   1.000
_cell.length_c   1.000
_cell.angle_alpha   90.00
_cell.angle_beta   90.00
_cell.angle_gamma   90.00
#
_symmetry.space_group_name_H-M   'P 1'
#
loop_
_entity.id
_entity.type
_entity.pdbx_description
1 polymer ?
#
loop_
_entity_poly.entity_id
_entity_poly.type
_entity_poly.pdbx_seq_one_letter_code
_entity_poly.pdbx_strand_id
1 'polypeptide(L)'
;MPTVFYKQLNQALREQNREALKPWFSFIRLIMSGLEKLPDASGETIWRGISEVIGSSYFDNMTFTWWSFSSCTRDLKVIEPFIGLSSTVFAIECKRAKDVSDFSAIKDEAEVILLPGTNCHVKSSSLLHEKLYIVHLKEIFEQEQNKLQNEQQATAIATTILIYLSSFVKTASDTAVQSFKKQIKLKWYRSIRTFLDLVNNSDVTLQIEVSDLDNYDWDGDSRPDHVFHNVKIPPYSNVKKRLEINAKSSSAISSMRFKQDGGKDVAF
;
A
#
# COMPACT_ATOMS: atom_id res chain seq x y z
N MET A 1 -24.10 -2.84 25.67
CA MET A 1 -24.61 -2.85 24.27
C MET A 1 -24.50 -1.45 23.68
N PRO A 2 -24.06 -1.28 22.43
CA PRO A 2 -23.99 0.05 21.82
C PRO A 2 -25.41 0.62 21.68
N THR A 3 -25.59 1.89 22.03
CA THR A 3 -26.88 2.58 21.91
C THR A 3 -27.30 2.66 20.43
N VAL A 4 -28.61 2.76 20.19
CA VAL A 4 -29.16 2.96 18.83
C VAL A 4 -28.50 4.17 18.16
N PHE A 5 -28.29 5.24 18.94
CA PHE A 5 -27.60 6.44 18.49
C PHE A 5 -26.18 6.18 17.97
N TYR A 6 -25.34 5.50 18.77
CA TYR A 6 -23.97 5.16 18.35
C TYR A 6 -23.95 4.28 17.09
N LYS A 7 -24.87 3.31 17.00
CA LYS A 7 -25.01 2.43 15.83
C LYS A 7 -25.35 3.22 14.57
N GLN A 8 -26.36 4.08 14.64
CA GLN A 8 -26.84 4.87 13.49
C GLN A 8 -25.81 5.89 13.00
N LEU A 9 -25.16 6.62 13.91
CA LEU A 9 -24.09 7.56 13.54
C LEU A 9 -22.95 6.83 12.81
N ASN A 10 -22.47 5.73 13.38
CA ASN A 10 -21.37 4.99 12.80
C ASN A 10 -21.74 4.28 11.50
N GLN A 11 -23.00 3.89 11.33
CA GLN A 11 -23.52 3.42 10.06
C GLN A 11 -23.49 4.53 9.01
N ALA A 12 -24.04 5.71 9.30
CA ALA A 12 -24.02 6.86 8.38
C ALA A 12 -22.60 7.27 7.98
N LEU A 13 -21.63 7.19 8.91
CA LEU A 13 -20.22 7.44 8.62
C LEU A 13 -19.60 6.43 7.64
N ARG A 14 -20.06 5.17 7.63
CA ARG A 14 -19.55 4.12 6.74
C ARG A 14 -20.18 4.10 5.35
N GLU A 15 -21.43 4.54 5.24
CA GLU A 15 -22.25 4.39 4.02
C GLU A 15 -21.83 5.29 2.84
N GLN A 16 -20.78 6.12 2.99
CA GLN A 16 -20.31 7.09 1.98
C GLN A 16 -21.41 8.02 1.42
N ASN A 17 -22.57 8.07 2.08
CA ASN A 17 -23.72 8.87 1.70
C ASN A 17 -23.68 10.22 2.45
N ARG A 18 -23.22 11.26 1.75
CA ARG A 18 -23.09 12.60 2.32
C ARG A 18 -24.42 13.19 2.79
N GLU A 19 -25.53 12.87 2.12
CA GLU A 19 -26.85 13.36 2.49
C GLU A 19 -27.32 12.74 3.81
N ALA A 20 -27.09 11.44 3.99
CA ALA A 20 -27.42 10.73 5.23
C ALA A 20 -26.59 11.22 6.42
N LEU A 21 -25.43 11.84 6.18
CA LEU A 21 -24.57 12.36 7.24
C LEU A 21 -24.95 13.78 7.69
N LYS A 22 -25.64 14.58 6.86
CA LYS A 22 -26.02 15.97 7.17
C LYS A 22 -26.73 16.14 8.53
N PRO A 23 -27.71 15.29 8.91
CA PRO A 23 -28.37 15.41 10.22
C PRO A 23 -27.41 15.28 11.40
N TRP A 24 -26.27 14.61 11.21
CA TRP A 24 -25.28 14.34 12.24
C TRP A 24 -24.23 15.44 12.38
N PHE A 25 -24.14 16.40 11.45
CA PHE A 25 -23.05 17.39 11.42
C PHE A 25 -22.92 18.20 12.71
N SER A 26 -24.03 18.67 13.28
CA SER A 26 -24.00 19.42 14.54
C SER A 26 -23.47 18.57 15.69
N PHE A 27 -23.88 17.30 15.75
CA PHE A 27 -23.39 16.37 16.77
C PHE A 27 -21.91 16.02 16.54
N ILE A 28 -21.52 15.69 15.31
CA ILE A 28 -20.12 15.37 14.95
C ILE A 28 -19.23 16.56 15.30
N ARG A 29 -19.63 17.78 14.97
CA ARG A 29 -18.88 18.99 15.34
C ARG A 29 -18.75 19.13 16.85
N LEU A 30 -19.86 18.95 17.59
CA LEU A 30 -19.86 19.04 19.05
C LEU A 30 -18.92 18.00 19.69
N ILE A 31 -19.07 16.73 19.31
CA ILE A 31 -18.27 15.65 19.90
C ILE A 31 -16.80 15.79 19.51
N MET A 32 -16.48 16.13 18.25
CA MET A 32 -15.09 16.35 17.82
C MET A 32 -14.45 17.51 18.58
N SER A 33 -15.16 18.65 18.72
CA SER A 33 -14.65 19.80 19.50
C SER A 33 -14.49 19.50 21.00
N GLY A 34 -15.26 18.54 21.55
CA GLY A 34 -15.06 18.05 22.91
C GLY A 34 -13.84 17.15 23.00
N LEU A 35 -13.75 16.15 22.13
CA LEU A 35 -12.66 15.18 22.04
C LEU A 35 -11.30 15.85 21.79
N GLU A 36 -11.25 16.91 20.98
CA GLU A 36 -10.03 17.70 20.72
C GLU A 36 -9.39 18.29 21.98
N LYS A 37 -10.20 18.55 23.03
CA LYS A 37 -9.72 19.09 24.31
C LYS A 37 -9.19 18.02 25.26
N LEU A 38 -9.41 16.75 24.94
CA LEU A 38 -8.96 15.62 25.75
C LEU A 38 -7.53 15.22 25.36
N PRO A 39 -6.77 14.63 26.31
CA PRO A 39 -5.42 14.17 26.01
C PRO A 39 -5.43 13.06 24.97
N ASP A 40 -4.37 13.04 24.16
CA ASP A 40 -4.14 11.97 23.19
C ASP A 40 -3.57 10.73 23.89
N ALA A 41 -4.01 9.55 23.48
CA ALA A 41 -3.41 8.26 23.80
C ALA A 41 -2.24 7.96 22.84
N SER A 42 -1.33 8.92 22.67
CA SER A 42 -0.27 8.86 21.66
C SER A 42 0.77 7.80 22.00
N GLY A 43 1.15 6.98 21.01
CA GLY A 43 2.28 6.05 21.15
C GLY A 43 1.93 4.77 21.91
N GLU A 44 0.65 4.57 22.24
CA GLU A 44 0.12 3.36 22.87
C GLU A 44 -0.56 2.46 21.83
N THR A 45 -0.60 1.16 22.13
CA THR A 45 -1.43 0.21 21.41
C THR A 45 -2.79 0.14 22.10
N ILE A 46 -3.84 0.54 21.39
CA ILE A 46 -5.22 0.38 21.86
C ILE A 46 -5.86 -0.85 21.21
N TRP A 47 -6.82 -1.43 21.92
CA TRP A 47 -7.45 -2.69 21.56
C TRP A 47 -8.92 -2.49 21.24
N ARG A 48 -9.39 -3.19 20.21
CA ARG A 48 -10.80 -3.24 19.85
C ARG A 48 -11.20 -4.66 19.46
N GLY A 49 -12.07 -5.27 20.24
CA GLY A 49 -12.73 -6.53 19.89
C GLY A 49 -14.07 -6.29 19.19
N ILE A 50 -14.35 -7.06 18.14
CA ILE A 50 -15.68 -7.16 17.53
C ILE A 50 -16.06 -8.63 17.34
N SER A 51 -17.33 -8.94 17.51
CA SER A 51 -17.89 -10.29 17.32
C SER A 51 -18.05 -10.69 15.85
N GLU A 52 -17.56 -9.88 14.91
CA GLU A 52 -17.63 -10.12 13.47
C GLU A 52 -16.31 -10.70 12.96
N VAL A 53 -16.39 -11.57 11.96
CA VAL A 53 -15.25 -12.27 11.37
C VAL A 53 -14.84 -11.57 10.08
N ILE A 54 -14.18 -10.43 10.21
CA ILE A 54 -13.75 -9.59 9.07
C ILE A 54 -12.23 -9.51 8.93
N GLY A 55 -11.47 -10.16 9.82
CA GLY A 55 -10.02 -10.13 9.79
C GLY A 55 -9.39 -10.59 8.47
N SER A 56 -10.06 -11.47 7.72
CA SER A 56 -9.63 -11.93 6.40
C SER A 56 -9.64 -10.83 5.32
N SER A 57 -10.40 -9.74 5.54
CA SER A 57 -10.42 -8.57 4.64
C SER A 57 -9.20 -7.66 4.82
N TYR A 58 -8.36 -7.91 5.83
CA TYR A 58 -7.16 -7.13 6.11
C TYR A 58 -5.91 -7.92 5.72
N PHE A 59 -5.32 -7.53 4.60
CA PHE A 59 -4.11 -8.13 4.07
C PHE A 59 -2.88 -7.24 4.30
N ASP A 60 -1.71 -7.86 4.25
CA ASP A 60 -0.45 -7.17 4.46
C ASP A 60 -0.31 -5.91 3.60
N ASN A 61 0.26 -4.87 4.20
CA ASN A 61 0.47 -3.55 3.62
C ASN A 61 -0.80 -2.77 3.21
N MET A 62 -2.01 -3.28 3.42
CA MET A 62 -3.23 -2.53 3.10
C MET A 62 -3.29 -1.19 3.85
N THR A 63 -3.69 -0.13 3.16
CA THR A 63 -4.03 1.17 3.76
C THR A 63 -5.50 1.47 3.58
N PHE A 64 -6.18 1.98 4.60
CA PHE A 64 -7.59 2.32 4.53
C PHE A 64 -7.95 3.42 5.53
N THR A 65 -9.12 4.05 5.33
CA THR A 65 -9.66 5.04 6.27
C THR A 65 -10.68 4.39 7.20
N TRP A 66 -10.46 4.52 8.50
CA TRP A 66 -11.37 4.13 9.56
C TRP A 66 -12.43 5.21 9.76
N TRP A 67 -13.60 5.04 9.16
CA TRP A 67 -14.62 6.09 9.07
C TRP A 67 -15.45 6.31 10.34
N SER A 68 -15.54 5.33 11.23
CA SER A 68 -16.43 5.38 12.40
C SER A 68 -15.72 5.91 13.65
N PHE A 69 -16.47 6.53 14.57
CA PHE A 69 -16.02 6.58 15.96
C PHE A 69 -15.92 5.15 16.47
N SER A 70 -14.84 4.83 17.17
CA SER A 70 -14.67 3.50 17.74
C SER A 70 -14.19 3.57 19.16
N SER A 71 -15.02 3.04 20.05
CA SER A 71 -14.63 2.76 21.43
C SER A 71 -13.60 1.65 21.44
N CYS A 72 -12.47 1.92 22.08
CA CYS A 72 -11.32 1.05 22.24
C CYS A 72 -10.90 1.10 23.72
N THR A 73 -10.00 0.21 24.10
CA THR A 73 -9.50 0.12 25.47
C THR A 73 -7.98 -0.04 25.47
N ARG A 74 -7.34 0.40 26.55
CA ARG A 74 -5.94 0.10 26.83
C ARG A 74 -5.74 -1.26 27.50
N ASP A 75 -6.78 -1.79 28.13
CA ASP A 75 -6.73 -3.05 28.85
C ASP A 75 -7.27 -4.19 27.97
N LEU A 76 -6.39 -5.13 27.63
CA LEU A 76 -6.76 -6.30 26.84
C LEU A 76 -7.83 -7.16 27.54
N LYS A 77 -7.92 -7.12 28.88
CA LYS A 77 -8.95 -7.87 29.62
C LYS A 77 -10.36 -7.36 29.32
N VAL A 78 -10.48 -6.07 29.02
CA VAL A 78 -11.78 -5.44 28.71
C VAL A 78 -12.34 -5.94 27.38
N ILE A 79 -11.48 -6.40 26.45
CA ILE A 79 -11.97 -6.96 25.18
C ILE A 79 -12.43 -8.41 25.27
N GLU A 80 -12.06 -9.16 26.31
CA GLU A 80 -12.39 -10.59 26.45
C GLU A 80 -13.89 -10.89 26.25
N PRO A 81 -14.84 -10.14 26.85
CA PRO A 81 -16.27 -10.41 26.66
C PRO A 81 -16.76 -10.16 25.22
N PHE A 82 -16.00 -9.39 24.42
CA PHE A 82 -16.32 -9.08 23.03
C PHE A 82 -15.74 -10.11 22.04
N ILE A 83 -14.90 -11.03 22.55
CA ILE A 83 -14.31 -12.13 21.80
C ILE A 83 -15.26 -13.33 21.91
N GLY A 84 -16.10 -13.51 20.90
CA GLY A 84 -16.99 -14.67 20.78
C GLY A 84 -16.31 -15.89 20.16
N LEU A 85 -17.13 -16.91 19.82
CA LEU A 85 -16.72 -18.13 19.11
C LEU A 85 -15.92 -17.88 17.84
N SER A 86 -16.23 -16.80 17.13
CA SER A 86 -15.45 -16.28 16.02
C SER A 86 -15.47 -14.75 16.11
N SER A 87 -14.32 -14.10 16.04
CA SER A 87 -14.22 -12.66 16.28
C SER A 87 -12.97 -12.07 15.64
N THR A 88 -12.93 -10.74 15.57
CA THR A 88 -11.76 -9.99 15.11
C THR A 88 -11.32 -9.04 16.21
N VAL A 89 -10.03 -9.08 16.54
CA VAL A 89 -9.38 -8.15 17.47
C VAL A 89 -8.40 -7.28 16.69
N PHE A 90 -8.53 -5.98 16.88
CA PHE A 90 -7.60 -5.00 16.34
C PHE A 90 -6.64 -4.54 17.42
N ALA A 91 -5.35 -4.67 17.16
CA ALA A 91 -4.28 -4.00 17.89
C ALA A 91 -3.89 -2.75 17.09
N ILE A 92 -4.11 -1.56 17.64
CA ILE A 92 -3.99 -0.30 16.90
C ILE A 92 -2.93 0.57 17.55
N GLU A 93 -1.79 0.76 16.88
CA GLU A 93 -0.78 1.77 17.23
C GLU A 93 -1.32 3.15 16.86
N CYS A 94 -1.95 3.84 17.80
CA CYS A 94 -2.59 5.13 17.55
C CYS A 94 -1.73 6.32 17.98
N LYS A 95 -1.95 7.46 17.31
CA LYS A 95 -1.28 8.73 17.59
C LYS A 95 -2.26 9.76 18.15
N ARG A 96 -3.50 9.80 17.65
CA ARG A 96 -4.52 10.83 17.96
C ARG A 96 -5.82 10.28 18.57
N ALA A 97 -5.82 9.03 19.04
CA ALA A 97 -6.97 8.52 19.75
C ALA A 97 -7.12 9.29 21.09
N LYS A 98 -8.35 9.52 21.53
CA LYS A 98 -8.64 10.41 22.66
C LYS A 98 -8.98 9.63 23.90
N ASP A 99 -8.27 9.92 24.99
CA ASP A 99 -8.58 9.34 26.28
C ASP A 99 -9.91 9.90 26.81
N VAL A 100 -10.88 9.03 27.04
CA VAL A 100 -12.19 9.40 27.58
C VAL A 100 -12.49 8.69 28.90
N SER A 101 -11.50 8.05 29.53
CA SER A 101 -11.67 7.29 30.78
C SER A 101 -12.37 8.10 31.88
N ASP A 102 -12.00 9.38 32.03
CA ASP A 102 -12.62 10.31 32.98
C ASP A 102 -14.07 10.68 32.66
N PHE A 103 -14.52 10.48 31.43
CA PHE A 103 -15.87 10.77 30.95
C PHE A 103 -16.68 9.52 30.64
N SER A 104 -16.05 8.34 30.66
CA SER A 104 -16.72 7.08 30.37
C SER A 104 -17.75 6.75 31.44
N ALA A 105 -18.87 6.20 30.99
CA ALA A 105 -19.91 5.67 31.87
C ALA A 105 -19.44 4.42 32.62
N ILE A 106 -18.39 3.73 32.12
CA ILE A 106 -17.83 2.52 32.71
C ILE A 106 -16.35 2.78 33.02
N LYS A 107 -16.06 3.04 34.28
CA LYS A 107 -14.74 3.54 34.72
C LYS A 107 -13.60 2.55 34.55
N ASP A 108 -13.90 1.25 34.61
CA ASP A 108 -12.88 0.20 34.56
C ASP A 108 -12.50 -0.22 33.13
N GLU A 109 -13.03 0.44 32.10
CA GLU A 109 -12.74 0.09 30.70
C GLU A 109 -11.46 0.72 30.14
N ALA A 110 -10.84 1.67 30.85
CA ALA A 110 -9.72 2.47 30.34
C ALA A 110 -9.99 2.98 28.90
N GLU A 111 -11.20 3.52 28.70
CA GLU A 111 -11.77 3.77 27.39
C GLU A 111 -11.03 4.87 26.62
N VAL A 112 -10.76 4.58 25.35
CA VAL A 112 -10.15 5.50 24.38
C VAL A 112 -11.01 5.52 23.12
N ILE A 113 -11.26 6.70 22.56
CA ILE A 113 -11.98 6.85 21.30
C ILE A 113 -11.00 7.00 20.14
N LEU A 114 -11.02 6.03 19.23
CA LEU A 114 -10.44 6.20 17.90
C LEU A 114 -11.37 7.10 17.07
N LEU A 115 -10.80 8.18 16.54
CA LEU A 115 -11.54 9.20 15.79
C LEU A 115 -11.94 8.70 14.39
N PRO A 116 -13.09 9.16 13.85
CA PRO A 116 -13.46 8.90 12.47
C PRO A 116 -12.48 9.58 11.51
N GLY A 117 -12.30 9.00 10.33
CA GLY A 117 -11.35 9.49 9.34
C GLY A 117 -9.89 9.17 9.68
N THR A 118 -9.63 8.23 10.59
CA THR A 118 -8.26 7.81 10.91
C THR A 118 -7.70 6.95 9.79
N ASN A 119 -6.57 7.33 9.20
CA ASN A 119 -5.91 6.49 8.19
C ASN A 119 -5.08 5.41 8.89
N CYS A 120 -5.32 4.16 8.51
CA CYS A 120 -4.68 2.99 9.08
C CYS A 120 -3.87 2.25 8.03
N HIS A 121 -2.73 1.72 8.45
CA HIS A 121 -1.90 0.77 7.72
C HIS A 121 -1.91 -0.57 8.44
N VAL A 122 -2.16 -1.64 7.70
CA VAL A 122 -2.05 -3.02 8.18
C VAL A 122 -0.56 -3.41 8.16
N LYS A 123 0.05 -3.63 9.32
CA LYS A 123 1.49 -3.91 9.46
C LYS A 123 1.89 -5.32 9.02
N SER A 124 0.94 -6.25 9.05
CA SER A 124 1.11 -7.64 8.65
C SER A 124 -0.25 -8.24 8.33
N SER A 125 -0.29 -9.28 7.49
CA SER A 125 -1.50 -10.08 7.30
C SER A 125 -2.09 -10.51 8.64
N SER A 126 -3.42 -10.57 8.69
CA SER A 126 -4.11 -10.98 9.91
C SER A 126 -3.69 -12.38 10.34
N LEU A 127 -3.45 -12.54 11.64
CA LEU A 127 -3.18 -13.84 12.23
C LEU A 127 -4.52 -14.49 12.55
N LEU A 128 -4.81 -15.63 11.92
CA LEU A 128 -5.90 -16.50 12.32
C LEU A 128 -5.37 -17.56 13.27
N HIS A 129 -5.87 -17.56 14.51
CA HIS A 129 -5.66 -18.65 15.45
C HIS A 129 -7.02 -19.21 15.87
N GLU A 130 -7.26 -20.48 15.57
CA GLU A 130 -8.57 -21.14 15.71
C GLU A 130 -9.67 -20.40 14.93
N LYS A 131 -10.35 -19.46 15.59
CA LYS A 131 -11.44 -18.64 15.05
C LYS A 131 -11.32 -17.15 15.41
N LEU A 132 -10.18 -16.77 15.98
CA LEU A 132 -9.85 -15.40 16.34
C LEU A 132 -8.90 -14.82 15.28
N TYR A 133 -9.33 -13.74 14.65
CA TYR A 133 -8.45 -12.92 13.84
C TYR A 133 -7.79 -11.83 14.69
N ILE A 134 -6.48 -11.70 14.59
CA ILE A 134 -5.73 -10.57 15.13
C ILE A 134 -5.22 -9.72 13.98
N VAL A 135 -5.61 -8.45 13.97
CA VAL A 135 -5.22 -7.47 12.95
C VAL A 135 -4.37 -6.39 13.59
N HIS A 136 -3.12 -6.22 13.13
CA HIS A 136 -2.22 -5.19 13.62
C HIS A 136 -2.27 -3.96 12.71
N LEU A 137 -2.78 -2.87 13.25
CA LEU A 137 -2.93 -1.59 12.59
C LEU A 137 -1.95 -0.56 13.15
N LYS A 138 -1.55 0.37 12.30
CA LYS A 138 -0.84 1.60 12.67
C LYS A 138 -1.54 2.81 12.08
N GLU A 139 -1.82 3.81 12.91
CA GLU A 139 -2.26 5.10 12.42
C GLU A 139 -1.13 5.77 11.61
N ILE A 140 -1.47 6.18 10.39
CA ILE A 140 -0.57 6.84 9.45
C ILE A 140 -1.11 8.22 9.08
N PHE A 141 -0.20 9.15 8.80
CA PHE A 141 -0.55 10.46 8.22
C PHE A 141 -0.36 10.47 6.71
N GLU A 142 -0.87 11.50 6.04
CA GLU A 142 -0.82 11.66 4.58
C GLU A 142 0.58 11.46 3.99
N GLN A 143 1.62 11.97 4.66
CA GLN A 143 3.01 11.78 4.24
C GLN A 143 3.46 10.31 4.29
N GLU A 144 3.10 9.59 5.36
CA GLU A 144 3.41 8.16 5.53
C GLU A 144 2.59 7.32 4.54
N GLN A 145 1.32 7.68 4.31
CA GLN A 145 0.44 7.03 3.33
C GLN A 145 0.98 7.14 1.91
N ASN A 146 1.39 8.34 1.49
CA ASN A 146 1.98 8.57 0.18
C ASN A 146 3.26 7.76 0.00
N LYS A 147 4.09 7.67 1.04
CA LYS A 147 5.31 6.85 1.02
C LYS A 147 4.98 5.36 0.82
N LEU A 148 4.02 4.82 1.57
CA LEU A 148 3.61 3.41 1.49
C LEU A 148 2.98 3.06 0.12
N GLN A 149 2.10 3.92 -0.40
CA GLN A 149 1.48 3.72 -1.72
C GLN A 149 2.53 3.74 -2.83
N ASN A 150 3.46 4.69 -2.77
CA ASN A 150 4.61 4.70 -3.67
C ASN A 150 5.35 3.37 -3.54
N GLU A 151 5.72 2.95 -2.32
CA GLU A 151 6.47 1.72 -2.07
C GLU A 151 5.87 0.49 -2.75
N GLN A 152 4.57 0.26 -2.53
CA GLN A 152 3.78 -0.82 -3.12
C GLN A 152 3.76 -0.79 -4.64
N GLN A 153 3.59 0.39 -5.24
CA GLN A 153 3.52 0.53 -6.68
C GLN A 153 4.80 0.06 -7.39
N ALA A 154 6.00 0.35 -6.85
CA ALA A 154 7.21 -0.20 -7.49
C ALA A 154 7.44 -1.68 -7.19
N THR A 155 7.00 -2.20 -6.05
CA THR A 155 7.06 -3.65 -5.81
C THR A 155 6.20 -4.39 -6.84
N ALA A 156 4.97 -3.92 -7.07
CA ALA A 156 4.09 -4.48 -8.10
C ALA A 156 4.73 -4.41 -9.50
N ILE A 157 5.32 -3.27 -9.87
CA ILE A 157 6.01 -3.11 -11.15
C ILE A 157 7.20 -4.09 -11.27
N ALA A 158 8.04 -4.19 -10.23
CA ALA A 158 9.19 -5.10 -10.23
C ALA A 158 8.76 -6.57 -10.34
N THR A 159 7.70 -6.98 -9.64
CA THR A 159 7.14 -8.33 -9.71
C THR A 159 6.57 -8.63 -11.09
N THR A 160 5.81 -7.71 -11.70
CA THR A 160 5.28 -7.88 -13.06
C THR A 160 6.41 -8.07 -14.07
N ILE A 161 7.46 -7.24 -14.02
CA ILE A 161 8.63 -7.38 -14.89
C ILE A 161 9.31 -8.74 -14.67
N LEU A 162 9.52 -9.17 -13.43
CA LEU A 162 10.11 -10.49 -13.13
C LEU A 162 9.27 -11.65 -13.68
N ILE A 163 7.94 -11.56 -13.59
CA ILE A 163 7.02 -12.57 -14.15
C ILE A 163 7.17 -12.61 -15.67
N TYR A 164 7.12 -11.47 -16.36
CA TYR A 164 7.33 -11.40 -17.81
C TYR A 164 8.70 -11.96 -18.23
N LEU A 165 9.76 -11.60 -17.50
CA LEU A 165 11.11 -12.14 -17.68
C LEU A 165 11.20 -13.65 -17.46
N SER A 166 10.30 -14.26 -16.68
CA SER A 166 10.24 -15.70 -16.46
C SER A 166 9.38 -16.44 -17.49
N SER A 167 8.29 -15.83 -17.97
CA SER A 167 7.43 -16.42 -18.99
C SER A 167 8.09 -16.43 -20.37
N PHE A 168 8.92 -15.43 -20.66
CA PHE A 168 9.68 -15.35 -21.90
C PHE A 168 10.85 -16.37 -21.97
N VAL A 169 11.37 -16.83 -20.83
CA VAL A 169 12.45 -17.82 -20.78
C VAL A 169 12.01 -19.21 -21.28
N LYS A 170 10.71 -19.50 -21.32
CA LYS A 170 10.21 -20.79 -21.82
C LYS A 170 10.41 -21.00 -23.34
N THR A 171 10.82 -19.98 -24.10
CA THR A 171 10.91 -20.04 -25.58
C THR A 171 12.33 -19.93 -26.16
N ALA A 172 13.37 -19.83 -25.34
CA ALA A 172 14.78 -19.86 -25.77
C ALA A 172 15.60 -20.84 -24.91
N SER A 173 16.75 -21.33 -25.39
CA SER A 173 17.55 -22.29 -24.61
C SER A 173 18.05 -21.66 -23.29
N ASP A 174 17.57 -22.22 -22.19
CA ASP A 174 17.60 -21.70 -20.81
C ASP A 174 19.00 -21.21 -20.36
N THR A 175 20.07 -21.85 -20.82
CA THR A 175 21.45 -21.59 -20.36
C THR A 175 22.03 -20.25 -20.85
N ALA A 176 21.73 -19.85 -22.09
CA ALA A 176 22.29 -18.62 -22.68
C ALA A 176 21.63 -17.37 -22.09
N VAL A 177 20.32 -17.43 -21.86
CA VAL A 177 19.52 -16.33 -21.31
C VAL A 177 19.84 -16.10 -19.83
N GLN A 178 20.05 -17.16 -19.04
CA GLN A 178 20.45 -17.04 -17.63
C GLN A 178 21.86 -16.46 -17.48
N SER A 179 22.79 -16.81 -18.38
CA SER A 179 24.13 -16.20 -18.42
C SER A 179 24.05 -14.70 -18.71
N PHE A 180 23.22 -14.31 -19.69
CA PHE A 180 23.02 -12.93 -20.08
C PHE A 180 22.31 -12.08 -18.99
N LYS A 181 21.35 -12.64 -18.26
CA LYS A 181 20.71 -11.97 -17.10
C LYS A 181 21.70 -11.59 -16.00
N LYS A 182 22.79 -12.36 -15.80
CA LYS A 182 23.86 -11.99 -14.85
C LYS A 182 24.68 -10.80 -15.33
N GLN A 183 24.74 -10.56 -16.63
CA GLN A 183 25.53 -9.50 -17.25
C GLN A 183 24.79 -8.16 -17.29
N ILE A 184 23.46 -8.14 -17.15
CA ILE A 184 22.67 -6.90 -17.10
C ILE A 184 22.18 -6.64 -15.68
N LYS A 185 22.48 -5.45 -15.14
CA LYS A 185 21.95 -5.01 -13.84
C LYS A 185 20.99 -3.84 -14.04
N LEU A 186 19.76 -4.01 -13.60
CA LEU A 186 18.73 -2.98 -13.58
C LEU A 186 18.74 -2.27 -12.22
N LYS A 187 18.81 -0.93 -12.23
CA LYS A 187 18.68 -0.12 -11.01
C LYS A 187 17.60 0.94 -11.21
N TRP A 188 16.77 1.09 -10.18
CA TRP A 188 15.68 2.06 -10.16
C TRP A 188 15.92 3.12 -9.09
N TYR A 189 15.66 4.38 -9.43
CA TYR A 189 15.74 5.50 -8.50
C TYR A 189 14.38 6.21 -8.46
N ARG A 190 13.82 6.41 -7.25
CA ARG A 190 12.52 7.09 -7.06
C ARG A 190 12.68 8.57 -6.75
N SER A 191 11.97 9.40 -7.51
CA SER A 191 11.71 10.83 -7.30
C SER A 191 10.38 11.15 -8.00
N ILE A 192 9.92 12.40 -8.00
CA ILE A 192 8.81 12.94 -8.83
C ILE A 192 9.04 12.67 -10.34
N ARG A 193 10.20 12.11 -10.70
CA ARG A 193 10.61 11.60 -12.01
C ARG A 193 11.22 10.20 -11.80
N THR A 194 10.67 9.18 -12.44
CA THR A 194 11.23 7.81 -12.39
C THR A 194 12.43 7.71 -13.35
N PHE A 195 13.49 7.02 -12.94
CA PHE A 195 14.67 6.78 -13.77
C PHE A 195 14.99 5.29 -13.86
N LEU A 196 15.33 4.83 -15.06
CA LEU A 196 15.87 3.51 -15.33
C LEU A 196 17.37 3.63 -15.60
N ASP A 197 18.16 2.87 -14.86
CA ASP A 197 19.62 2.75 -15.01
C ASP A 197 19.96 1.32 -15.44
N LEU A 198 20.43 1.21 -16.68
CA LEU A 198 20.81 -0.03 -17.34
C LEU A 198 22.33 -0.14 -17.32
N VAL A 199 22.84 -1.18 -16.66
CA VAL A 199 24.28 -1.44 -16.59
C VAL A 199 24.63 -2.65 -17.46
N ASN A 200 25.55 -2.44 -18.39
CA ASN A 200 26.17 -3.50 -19.19
C ASN A 200 27.44 -3.98 -18.48
N ASN A 201 27.44 -5.20 -17.91
CA ASN A 201 28.63 -5.83 -17.33
C ASN A 201 29.27 -6.86 -18.28
N SER A 202 28.96 -6.82 -19.57
CA SER A 202 29.60 -7.64 -20.59
C SER A 202 30.77 -6.90 -21.26
N ASP A 203 31.55 -7.64 -22.03
CA ASP A 203 32.65 -7.18 -22.87
C ASP A 203 32.19 -6.72 -24.27
N VAL A 204 30.89 -6.79 -24.56
CA VAL A 204 30.29 -6.40 -25.86
C VAL A 204 29.35 -5.21 -25.73
N THR A 205 29.19 -4.44 -26.81
CA THR A 205 28.22 -3.33 -26.83
C THR A 205 26.80 -3.87 -26.94
N LEU A 206 25.89 -3.35 -26.11
CA LEU A 206 24.47 -3.64 -26.19
C LEU A 206 23.74 -2.51 -26.91
N GLN A 207 22.81 -2.85 -27.80
CA GLN A 207 21.88 -1.92 -28.42
C GLN A 207 20.46 -2.21 -27.95
N ILE A 208 19.71 -1.17 -27.61
CA ILE A 208 18.34 -1.28 -27.10
C ILE A 208 17.34 -0.94 -28.20
N GLU A 209 16.31 -1.77 -28.33
CA GLU A 209 15.10 -1.51 -29.11
C GLU A 209 13.88 -1.62 -28.21
N VAL A 210 12.87 -0.77 -28.43
CA VAL A 210 11.65 -0.76 -27.64
C VAL A 210 10.46 -1.01 -28.57
N SER A 211 9.55 -1.90 -28.19
CA SER A 211 8.32 -2.23 -28.93
C SER A 211 7.11 -2.36 -28.00
N ASP A 212 5.93 -2.66 -28.56
CA ASP A 212 4.69 -2.93 -27.81
C ASP A 212 4.28 -1.80 -26.86
N LEU A 213 4.39 -0.57 -27.36
CA LEU A 213 3.98 0.63 -26.64
C LEU A 213 2.45 0.72 -26.63
N ASP A 214 1.86 0.97 -25.46
CA ASP A 214 0.49 1.46 -25.35
C ASP A 214 0.36 2.82 -26.10
N ASN A 215 -0.83 3.31 -26.41
CA ASN A 215 -1.02 4.56 -27.17
C ASN A 215 -1.62 5.69 -26.33
N TYR A 216 -1.25 5.76 -25.05
CA TYR A 216 -1.85 6.70 -24.09
C TYR A 216 -0.96 7.93 -23.83
N ASP A 217 -1.58 9.03 -23.40
CA ASP A 217 -0.98 10.36 -23.24
C ASP A 217 0.24 10.37 -22.29
N TRP A 218 1.43 10.26 -22.90
CA TRP A 218 2.71 10.60 -22.28
C TRP A 218 3.07 12.03 -22.67
N ASP A 219 3.87 12.71 -21.86
CA ASP A 219 4.36 14.09 -22.06
C ASP A 219 5.13 14.36 -23.39
N GLY A 220 5.15 13.40 -24.31
CA GLY A 220 5.82 13.45 -25.61
C GLY A 220 7.31 13.11 -25.54
N ASP A 221 7.99 13.40 -24.43
CA ASP A 221 9.46 13.35 -24.34
C ASP A 221 10.00 12.17 -23.53
N SER A 222 9.21 11.66 -22.58
CA SER A 222 9.66 10.68 -21.59
C SER A 222 9.20 9.25 -21.89
N ARG A 223 8.75 9.01 -23.12
CA ARG A 223 8.29 7.71 -23.58
C ARG A 223 9.45 6.71 -23.66
N PRO A 224 9.24 5.44 -23.32
CA PRO A 224 10.29 4.41 -23.39
C PRO A 224 10.98 4.32 -24.75
N ASP A 225 10.21 4.42 -25.84
CA ASP A 225 10.75 4.45 -27.19
C ASP A 225 11.54 5.71 -27.48
N HIS A 226 11.09 6.90 -27.10
CA HIS A 226 11.88 8.11 -27.32
C HIS A 226 13.20 8.11 -26.54
N VAL A 227 13.19 7.56 -25.34
CA VAL A 227 14.33 7.66 -24.41
C VAL A 227 15.38 6.56 -24.64
N PHE A 228 14.95 5.38 -25.12
CA PHE A 228 15.81 4.20 -25.32
C PHE A 228 15.90 3.69 -26.77
N HIS A 229 15.33 4.39 -27.75
CA HIS A 229 15.47 4.00 -29.16
C HIS A 229 16.92 4.04 -29.63
N ASN A 230 17.43 2.88 -30.07
CA ASN A 230 18.79 2.71 -30.59
C ASN A 230 19.90 3.17 -29.64
N VAL A 231 19.64 3.13 -28.34
CA VAL A 231 20.64 3.45 -27.33
C VAL A 231 21.69 2.35 -27.28
N LYS A 232 22.96 2.73 -27.44
CA LYS A 232 24.11 1.84 -27.27
C LYS A 232 24.69 1.98 -25.86
N ILE A 233 24.91 0.85 -25.19
CA ILE A 233 25.59 0.77 -23.90
C ILE A 233 26.92 0.04 -24.10
N PRO A 234 28.06 0.77 -24.10
CA PRO A 234 29.39 0.17 -24.20
C PRO A 234 29.66 -0.89 -23.11
N PRO A 235 30.68 -1.75 -23.30
CA PRO A 235 31.14 -2.69 -22.27
C PRO A 235 31.40 -2.01 -20.93
N TYR A 236 31.01 -2.68 -19.84
CA TYR A 236 31.23 -2.23 -18.45
C TYR A 236 30.75 -0.80 -18.13
N SER A 237 29.73 -0.33 -18.84
CA SER A 237 29.19 1.02 -18.69
C SER A 237 27.71 1.00 -18.35
N ASN A 238 27.15 2.17 -18.06
CA ASN A 238 25.72 2.32 -17.80
C ASN A 238 25.08 3.45 -18.57
N VAL A 239 23.78 3.30 -18.81
CA VAL A 239 22.91 4.37 -19.30
C VAL A 239 21.77 4.56 -18.32
N LYS A 240 21.67 5.76 -17.78
CA LYS A 240 20.56 6.19 -16.93
C LYS A 240 19.71 7.21 -17.66
N LYS A 241 18.42 6.94 -17.78
CA LYS A 241 17.47 7.87 -18.40
C LYS A 241 16.16 7.97 -17.60
N ARG A 242 15.46 9.09 -17.78
CA ARG A 242 14.13 9.31 -17.20
C ARG A 242 13.12 8.46 -17.96
N LEU A 243 12.26 7.76 -17.24
CA LEU A 243 11.09 7.08 -17.81
C LEU A 243 9.85 7.50 -17.04
N GLU A 244 8.79 7.87 -17.76
CA GLU A 244 7.48 8.00 -17.15
C GLU A 244 6.73 6.66 -17.22
N ILE A 245 6.21 6.23 -16.08
CA ILE A 245 5.40 5.03 -15.97
C ILE A 245 3.94 5.44 -15.87
N ASN A 246 3.10 4.93 -16.77
CA ASN A 246 1.66 5.16 -16.71
C ASN A 246 1.06 4.39 -15.52
N ALA A 247 0.61 5.11 -14.50
CA ALA A 247 -0.01 4.53 -13.31
C ALA A 247 -1.40 3.91 -13.58
N LYS A 248 -2.00 4.14 -14.75
CA LYS A 248 -3.33 3.66 -15.15
C LYS A 248 -3.32 2.56 -16.21
N SER A 249 -2.15 2.13 -16.71
CA SER A 249 -2.10 1.08 -17.73
C SER A 249 -2.44 -0.29 -17.14
N SER A 250 -3.23 -1.07 -17.87
CA SER A 250 -3.74 -2.39 -17.45
C SER A 250 -2.85 -3.57 -17.89
N SER A 251 -1.81 -3.33 -18.71
CA SER A 251 -0.86 -4.34 -19.17
C SER A 251 0.52 -3.72 -19.48
N ALA A 252 1.49 -4.56 -19.85
CA ALA A 252 2.92 -4.23 -19.85
C ALA A 252 3.27 -2.88 -20.49
N ILE A 253 4.04 -2.08 -19.74
CA ILE A 253 4.66 -0.83 -20.15
C ILE A 253 5.83 -1.19 -21.08
N SER A 254 5.56 -1.41 -22.36
CA SER A 254 6.55 -1.67 -23.44
C SER A 254 7.46 -2.91 -23.30
N SER A 255 7.81 -3.52 -24.42
CA SER A 255 8.84 -4.57 -24.51
C SER A 255 10.19 -3.96 -24.83
N MET A 256 11.27 -4.37 -24.15
CA MET A 256 12.63 -3.90 -24.43
C MET A 256 13.50 -5.06 -24.92
N ARG A 257 14.07 -4.90 -26.11
CA ARG A 257 14.99 -5.87 -26.71
C ARG A 257 16.42 -5.36 -26.64
N PHE A 258 17.34 -6.26 -26.35
CA PHE A 258 18.77 -5.99 -26.35
C PHE A 258 19.43 -6.82 -27.45
N LYS A 259 20.19 -6.14 -28.30
CA LYS A 259 21.01 -6.74 -29.35
C LYS A 259 22.48 -6.59 -28.99
N GLN A 260 23.23 -7.68 -29.09
CA GLN A 260 24.70 -7.62 -29.01
C GLN A 260 25.25 -7.34 -30.41
N ASP A 261 26.28 -6.51 -30.50
CA ASP A 261 26.96 -6.26 -31.77
C ASP A 261 27.57 -7.58 -32.30
N GLY A 262 27.02 -8.11 -33.41
CA GLY A 262 27.41 -9.39 -34.00
C GLY A 262 26.84 -10.67 -33.34
N GLY A 263 25.86 -10.56 -32.43
CA GLY A 263 25.29 -11.70 -31.67
C GLY A 263 23.77 -11.91 -31.83
N LYS A 264 23.23 -12.96 -31.21
CA LYS A 264 21.79 -13.31 -31.22
C LYS A 264 20.96 -12.30 -30.41
N ASP A 265 19.78 -11.95 -30.92
CA ASP A 265 18.79 -11.08 -30.26
C ASP A 265 18.25 -11.70 -28.96
N VAL A 266 18.14 -10.90 -27.90
CA VAL A 266 17.46 -11.28 -26.66
C VAL A 266 16.38 -10.23 -26.36
N ALA A 267 15.11 -10.67 -26.37
CA ALA A 267 13.96 -9.82 -26.06
C ALA A 267 13.52 -9.98 -24.60
N PHE A 268 12.98 -8.91 -23.99
CA PHE A 268 12.46 -8.89 -22.62
C PHE A 268 11.15 -8.11 -22.53
#